data_AF-A0A7C4LV89-F1
#
_entry.id   AF-A0A7C4LV89-F1
#
_cell.length_a   1.000
_cell.length_b   1.000
_cell.length_c   1.000
_cell.angle_alpha   90.00
_cell.angle_beta   90.00
_cell.angle_gamma   90.00
#
_symmetry.space_group_name_H-M   'P 1'
#
loop_
_entity.id
_entity.type
_entity.pdbx_description
1 polymer ?
#
loop_
_entity_poly.entity_id
_entity_poly.type
_entity_poly.pdbx_seq_one_letter_code
_entity_poly.pdbx_strand_id
1 'polypeptide(L)'
;MKFFAVEPSNEWRCGRQINKIMKNKILLGMTVLALLGLTANADDAKAVYDKECAKCHGADGKGDTKMGKKLGVKDYTDAKVQEKFTDEQAFKAIKDGVKEGDKTLMKPAEGLSDDQIKALVAYVRKFKK
;
A
#
# COMPACT_ATOMS: atom_id res chain seq x y z
N MET A 1 86.16 0.42 -25.45
CA MET A 1 85.17 1.48 -25.16
C MET A 1 84.26 1.67 -26.37
N LYS A 2 82.98 1.98 -26.11
CA LYS A 2 81.93 2.57 -26.97
C LYS A 2 80.83 1.63 -27.51
N PHE A 3 79.60 2.10 -27.25
CA PHE A 3 78.26 1.73 -27.78
C PHE A 3 77.69 0.39 -27.24
N PHE A 4 76.42 0.27 -26.88
CA PHE A 4 75.19 0.76 -27.53
C PHE A 4 74.06 1.00 -26.51
N ALA A 5 73.17 1.94 -26.83
CA ALA A 5 71.86 2.10 -26.19
C ALA A 5 70.94 0.90 -26.53
N VAL A 6 70.13 0.45 -25.56
CA VAL A 6 68.93 -0.37 -25.79
C VAL A 6 67.78 0.19 -24.97
N GLU A 7 66.71 0.54 -25.70
CA GLU A 7 65.43 1.08 -25.26
C GLU A 7 64.46 0.00 -24.71
N PRO A 8 63.32 0.40 -24.10
CA PRO A 8 62.52 -0.44 -23.24
C PRO A 8 61.43 -1.21 -24.00
N SER A 9 61.16 -2.45 -23.60
CA SER A 9 59.98 -3.18 -24.05
C SER A 9 59.01 -3.44 -22.88
N ASN A 10 57.76 -3.01 -23.11
CA ASN A 10 56.51 -3.78 -22.94
C ASN A 10 55.82 -4.06 -21.58
N GLU A 11 55.82 -3.13 -20.61
CA GLU A 11 54.93 -3.15 -19.42
C GLU A 11 53.46 -2.67 -19.64
N TRP A 12 52.94 -2.58 -20.87
CA TRP A 12 51.63 -1.97 -21.12
C TRP A 12 50.64 -2.90 -21.82
N ARG A 13 49.94 -3.82 -21.12
CA ARG A 13 48.73 -4.45 -21.71
C ARG A 13 47.69 -5.11 -20.81
N CYS A 14 47.80 -5.09 -19.47
CA CYS A 14 46.81 -5.81 -18.63
C CYS A 14 45.67 -4.94 -18.05
N GLY A 15 45.84 -3.61 -17.89
CA GLY A 15 44.88 -2.78 -17.13
C GLY A 15 43.71 -2.14 -17.89
N ARG A 16 43.72 -2.12 -19.23
CA ARG A 16 42.79 -1.26 -20.02
C ARG A 16 41.48 -1.95 -20.45
N GLN A 17 41.36 -3.27 -20.33
CA GLN A 17 40.18 -4.02 -20.82
C GLN A 17 39.04 -4.14 -19.79
N ILE A 18 39.33 -4.02 -18.48
CA ILE A 18 38.33 -4.15 -17.41
C ILE A 18 37.41 -2.91 -17.25
N ASN A 19 37.88 -1.72 -17.62
CA ASN A 19 37.10 -0.48 -17.41
C ASN A 19 35.98 -0.24 -18.44
N LYS A 20 36.03 -0.87 -19.62
CA LYS A 20 35.03 -0.63 -20.69
C LYS A 20 33.74 -1.42 -20.47
N ILE A 21 33.82 -2.55 -19.77
CA ILE A 21 32.67 -3.45 -19.48
C ILE A 21 31.79 -2.87 -18.35
N MET A 22 32.38 -2.22 -17.34
CA MET A 22 31.60 -1.63 -16.23
C MET A 22 30.82 -0.36 -16.64
N LYS A 23 31.35 0.46 -17.55
CA LYS A 23 30.69 1.72 -17.94
C LYS A 23 29.39 1.51 -18.74
N ASN A 24 29.28 0.41 -19.50
CA ASN A 24 28.11 0.13 -20.35
C ASN A 24 27.05 -0.74 -19.66
N LYS A 25 27.33 -1.26 -18.46
CA LYS A 25 26.37 -2.01 -17.63
C LYS A 25 25.66 -1.11 -16.61
N ILE A 26 26.25 0.06 -16.29
CA ILE A 26 25.65 1.03 -15.37
C ILE A 26 24.47 1.80 -16.01
N LEU A 27 24.45 1.95 -17.35
CA LEU A 27 23.36 2.64 -18.06
C LEU A 27 22.11 1.78 -18.30
N LEU A 28 22.14 0.48 -18.03
CA LEU A 28 21.02 -0.45 -18.28
C LEU A 28 20.37 -1.00 -17.01
N GLY A 29 20.85 -0.62 -15.82
CA GLY A 29 20.37 -1.13 -14.53
C GLY A 29 19.49 -0.18 -13.72
N MET A 30 19.16 1.00 -14.25
CA MET A 30 18.51 2.07 -13.46
C MET A 30 17.09 2.46 -13.92
N THR A 31 16.45 1.64 -14.76
CA THR A 31 15.08 1.91 -15.26
C THR A 31 14.02 0.93 -14.76
N VAL A 32 14.34 -0.03 -13.90
CA VAL A 32 13.37 -1.01 -13.38
C VAL A 32 13.39 -1.07 -11.86
N LEU A 33 13.25 0.07 -11.19
CA LEU A 33 13.01 0.12 -9.74
C LEU A 33 11.97 1.19 -9.36
N ALA A 34 10.93 1.34 -10.17
CA ALA A 34 9.83 2.28 -9.92
C ALA A 34 8.45 1.61 -9.81
N LEU A 35 8.38 0.28 -9.64
CA LEU A 35 7.11 -0.46 -9.53
C LEU A 35 7.14 -1.55 -8.44
N LEU A 36 7.81 -1.28 -7.31
CA LEU A 36 7.49 -1.96 -6.05
C LEU A 36 6.37 -1.12 -5.43
N GLY A 37 5.11 -1.30 -5.83
CA GLY A 37 4.35 -2.49 -5.51
C GLY A 37 3.31 -2.08 -4.47
N LEU A 38 2.27 -1.36 -4.91
CA LEU A 38 1.03 -1.17 -4.14
C LEU A 38 0.30 -2.52 -4.04
N THR A 39 0.89 -3.48 -3.33
CA THR A 39 0.18 -4.71 -2.96
C THR A 39 -0.37 -4.50 -1.55
N ALA A 40 -1.40 -3.66 -1.44
CA ALA A 40 -2.29 -3.77 -0.30
C ALA A 40 -3.08 -5.08 -0.51
N ASN A 41 -2.60 -6.19 0.08
CA ASN A 41 -3.21 -7.49 -0.15
C ASN A 41 -4.65 -7.44 0.36
N ALA A 42 -5.61 -7.76 -0.50
CA ALA A 42 -7.02 -7.81 -0.12
C ALA A 42 -7.27 -8.79 1.04
N ASP A 43 -6.40 -9.80 1.20
CA ASP A 43 -6.39 -10.73 2.32
C ASP A 43 -6.13 -10.04 3.66
N ASP A 44 -5.24 -9.04 3.70
CA ASP A 44 -4.98 -8.25 4.90
C ASP A 44 -6.19 -7.39 5.25
N ALA A 45 -6.84 -6.78 4.26
CA ALA A 45 -8.03 -5.95 4.47
C ALA A 45 -9.19 -6.75 5.08
N LYS A 46 -9.44 -7.97 4.58
CA LYS A 46 -10.48 -8.85 5.16
C LYS A 46 -10.14 -9.24 6.60
N ALA A 47 -8.90 -9.64 6.86
CA ALA A 47 -8.48 -10.05 8.21
C ALA A 47 -8.56 -8.89 9.22
N VAL A 48 -8.18 -7.68 8.81
CA VAL A 48 -8.32 -6.46 9.62
C VAL A 48 -9.80 -6.12 9.83
N TYR A 49 -10.61 -6.20 8.78
CA TYR A 49 -12.05 -5.95 8.87
C TYR A 49 -12.72 -6.91 9.86
N ASP A 50 -12.43 -8.21 9.77
CA ASP A 50 -13.02 -9.22 10.66
C ASP A 50 -12.62 -9.00 12.13
N LYS A 51 -11.39 -8.53 12.39
CA LYS A 51 -10.88 -8.27 13.75
C LYS A 51 -11.39 -6.97 14.36
N GLU A 52 -11.38 -5.89 13.58
CA GLU A 52 -11.60 -4.52 14.06
C GLU A 52 -13.00 -3.98 13.71
N CYS A 53 -13.53 -4.31 12.53
CA CYS A 53 -14.73 -3.67 11.98
C CYS A 53 -16.00 -4.54 12.13
N ALA A 54 -15.89 -5.86 11.97
CA ALA A 54 -17.03 -6.78 11.92
C ALA A 54 -17.81 -6.85 13.24
N LYS A 55 -17.22 -6.45 14.37
CA LYS A 55 -17.89 -6.33 15.67
C LYS A 55 -19.09 -5.35 15.60
N CYS A 56 -18.96 -4.27 14.83
CA CYS A 56 -19.99 -3.25 14.66
C CYS A 56 -20.68 -3.35 13.30
N HIS A 57 -19.93 -3.64 12.24
CA HIS A 57 -20.44 -3.64 10.87
C HIS A 57 -20.90 -5.01 10.37
N GLY A 58 -20.69 -6.09 11.14
CA GLY A 58 -20.97 -7.46 10.71
C GLY A 58 -19.94 -7.96 9.70
N ALA A 59 -19.71 -9.28 9.63
CA ALA A 59 -18.79 -9.85 8.64
C ALA A 59 -19.31 -9.70 7.20
N ASP A 60 -20.60 -9.46 7.03
CA ASP A 60 -21.32 -9.24 5.77
C ASP A 60 -21.58 -7.76 5.47
N GLY A 61 -21.09 -6.83 6.29
CA GLY A 61 -21.22 -5.39 6.08
C GLY A 61 -22.62 -4.82 6.33
N LYS A 62 -23.56 -5.61 6.85
CA LYS A 62 -24.95 -5.17 7.07
C LYS A 62 -25.15 -4.35 8.34
N GLY A 63 -24.19 -4.36 9.26
CA GLY A 63 -24.36 -3.75 10.57
C GLY A 63 -25.38 -4.46 11.47
N ASP A 64 -25.78 -5.69 11.13
CA ASP A 64 -26.83 -6.46 11.80
C ASP A 64 -26.38 -7.05 13.16
N THR A 65 -25.39 -6.43 13.79
CA THR A 65 -24.89 -6.81 15.12
C THR A 65 -25.63 -6.05 16.21
N LYS A 66 -25.63 -6.59 17.45
CA LYS A 66 -26.23 -5.89 18.61
C LYS A 66 -25.66 -4.48 18.79
N MET A 67 -24.38 -4.29 18.50
CA MET A 67 -23.70 -2.99 18.58
C MET A 67 -24.03 -2.10 17.39
N GLY A 68 -24.02 -2.65 16.17
CA GLY A 68 -24.38 -1.95 14.95
C GLY A 68 -25.80 -1.38 14.99
N LYS A 69 -26.78 -2.16 15.45
CA LYS A 69 -28.16 -1.70 15.66
C LYS A 69 -28.28 -0.60 16.70
N LYS A 70 -27.51 -0.69 17.80
CA LYS A 70 -27.51 0.31 18.86
C LYS A 70 -26.90 1.65 18.40
N LEU A 71 -25.93 1.59 17.48
CA LEU A 71 -25.23 2.76 16.92
C LEU A 71 -25.82 3.22 15.58
N GLY A 72 -26.83 2.54 15.04
CA GLY A 72 -27.44 2.91 13.76
C GLY A 72 -26.52 2.72 12.56
N VAL A 73 -25.65 1.70 12.60
CA VAL A 73 -24.78 1.35 11.47
C VAL A 73 -25.65 1.06 10.24
N LYS A 74 -25.30 1.68 9.11
CA LYS A 74 -26.01 1.51 7.85
C LYS A 74 -25.59 0.20 7.17
N ASP A 75 -26.51 -0.39 6.42
CA ASP A 75 -26.25 -1.59 5.63
C ASP A 75 -25.41 -1.24 4.38
N TYR A 76 -24.15 -1.68 4.34
CA TYR A 76 -23.27 -1.45 3.19
C TYR A 76 -23.55 -2.37 2.00
N THR A 77 -24.43 -3.37 2.15
CA THR A 77 -24.89 -4.17 1.01
C THR A 77 -25.88 -3.41 0.12
N ASP A 78 -26.52 -2.36 0.66
CA ASP A 78 -27.41 -1.48 -0.09
C ASP A 78 -26.62 -0.46 -0.93
N ALA A 79 -26.81 -0.52 -2.24
CA ALA A 79 -26.25 0.41 -3.21
C ALA A 79 -26.56 1.89 -2.86
N LYS A 80 -27.78 2.17 -2.38
CA LYS A 80 -28.20 3.53 -2.01
C LYS A 80 -27.45 4.06 -0.80
N VAL A 81 -27.00 3.18 0.10
CA VAL A 81 -26.20 3.57 1.26
C VAL A 81 -24.78 3.87 0.83
N GLN A 82 -24.20 3.00 -0.01
CA GLN A 82 -22.87 3.18 -0.59
C GLN A 82 -22.75 4.47 -1.40
N GLU A 83 -23.80 4.88 -2.11
CA GLU A 83 -23.84 6.11 -2.90
C GLU A 83 -23.92 7.39 -2.06
N LYS A 84 -24.30 7.29 -0.77
CA LYS A 84 -24.38 8.45 0.14
C LYS A 84 -23.02 8.90 0.65
N PHE A 85 -21.95 8.15 0.40
CA PHE A 85 -20.61 8.51 0.83
C PHE A 85 -19.56 8.22 -0.24
N THR A 86 -18.55 9.09 -0.33
CA THR A 86 -17.39 8.89 -1.20
C THR A 86 -16.33 8.03 -0.52
N ASP A 87 -15.38 7.53 -1.30
CA ASP A 87 -14.25 6.74 -0.78
C ASP A 87 -13.38 7.57 0.18
N GLU A 88 -13.27 8.87 -0.08
CA GLU A 88 -12.55 9.82 0.78
C GLU A 88 -13.26 10.03 2.11
N GLN A 89 -14.60 10.10 2.09
CA GLN A 89 -15.40 10.17 3.31
C GLN A 89 -15.28 8.87 4.12
N ALA A 90 -15.27 7.71 3.47
CA ALA A 90 -15.05 6.43 4.12
C ALA A 90 -13.63 6.32 4.71
N PHE A 91 -12.62 6.77 3.96
CA PHE A 91 -11.24 6.84 4.44
C PHE A 91 -11.12 7.70 5.69
N LYS A 92 -11.71 8.90 5.65
CA LYS A 92 -11.71 9.82 6.79
C LYS A 92 -12.50 9.26 7.98
N ALA A 93 -13.65 8.61 7.73
CA ALA A 93 -14.43 7.95 8.77
C ALA A 93 -13.65 6.82 9.46
N ILE A 94 -12.85 6.06 8.72
CA ILE A 94 -11.99 5.01 9.30
C ILE A 94 -10.82 5.65 10.05
N LYS A 95 -10.20 6.70 9.50
CA LYS A 95 -9.01 7.35 10.08
C LYS A 95 -9.32 8.18 11.33
N ASP A 96 -10.34 9.03 11.26
CA ASP A 96 -10.70 9.99 12.31
C ASP A 96 -11.85 9.48 13.20
N GLY A 97 -12.56 8.44 12.77
CA GLY A 97 -13.80 8.00 13.39
C GLY A 97 -15.00 8.85 12.99
N VAL A 98 -16.20 8.43 13.41
CA VAL A 98 -17.47 9.15 13.18
C VAL A 98 -18.10 9.45 14.52
N LYS A 99 -18.34 10.74 14.78
CA LYS A 99 -19.06 11.24 15.95
C LYS A 99 -20.29 12.00 15.50
N GLU A 100 -21.42 11.74 16.15
CA GLU A 100 -22.66 12.47 15.95
C GLU A 100 -23.07 13.05 17.31
N GLY A 101 -22.85 14.35 17.49
CA GLY A 101 -22.95 15.02 18.79
C GLY A 101 -22.01 14.40 19.83
N ASP A 102 -22.53 14.08 21.00
CA ASP A 102 -21.80 13.42 22.10
C ASP A 102 -21.58 11.91 21.89
N LYS A 103 -22.16 11.32 20.84
CA LYS A 103 -22.09 9.87 20.59
C LYS A 103 -21.01 9.56 19.54
N THR A 104 -20.01 8.77 19.93
CA THR A 104 -19.07 8.17 18.99
C THR A 104 -19.74 6.97 18.31
N LEU A 105 -20.11 7.11 17.03
CA LEU A 105 -20.72 6.05 16.23
C LEU A 105 -19.66 5.07 15.72
N MET A 106 -18.48 5.57 15.36
CA MET A 106 -17.35 4.77 14.92
C MET A 106 -16.08 5.32 15.55
N LYS A 107 -15.30 4.45 16.20
CA LYS A 107 -13.97 4.82 16.70
C LYS A 107 -12.99 4.90 15.53
N PRO A 108 -11.99 5.79 15.59
CA PRO A 108 -10.90 5.78 14.63
C PRO A 108 -10.18 4.43 14.68
N ALA A 109 -9.79 3.92 13.52
CA ALA A 109 -8.97 2.73 13.41
C ALA A 109 -7.51 3.13 13.70
N GLU A 110 -7.07 2.84 14.93
CA GLU A 110 -5.71 3.12 15.37
C GLU A 110 -4.73 2.07 14.82
N GLY A 111 -3.54 2.51 14.39
CA GLY A 111 -2.48 1.61 13.94
C GLY A 111 -2.62 1.08 12.51
N LEU A 112 -3.52 1.65 11.69
CA LEU A 112 -3.61 1.35 10.27
C LEU A 112 -2.84 2.37 9.42
N SER A 113 -2.11 1.90 8.42
CA SER A 113 -1.51 2.76 7.40
C SER A 113 -2.54 3.25 6.39
N ASP A 114 -2.24 4.35 5.70
CA ASP A 114 -3.14 4.91 4.67
C ASP A 114 -3.48 3.88 3.58
N ASP A 115 -2.54 3.00 3.21
CA ASP A 115 -2.80 1.94 2.23
C ASP A 115 -3.73 0.85 2.76
N GLN A 116 -3.64 0.51 4.05
CA GLN A 116 -4.57 -0.42 4.70
C GLN A 116 -5.97 0.17 4.79
N ILE A 117 -6.10 1.47 5.10
CA ILE A 117 -7.39 2.15 5.14
C ILE A 117 -8.01 2.16 3.74
N LYS A 118 -7.25 2.49 2.69
CA LYS A 118 -7.74 2.42 1.30
C LYS A 118 -8.19 1.00 0.93
N ALA A 119 -7.43 -0.01 1.32
CA ALA A 119 -7.80 -1.41 1.08
C ALA A 119 -9.08 -1.80 1.83
N LEU A 120 -9.31 -1.30 3.04
CA LEU A 120 -10.56 -1.48 3.78
C LEU A 120 -11.73 -0.77 3.11
N VAL A 121 -11.56 0.46 2.61
CA VAL A 121 -12.60 1.16 1.84
C VAL A 121 -12.96 0.35 0.60
N ALA A 122 -11.96 -0.14 -0.15
CA ALA A 122 -12.17 -1.01 -1.29
C ALA A 122 -12.86 -2.34 -0.90
N TYR A 123 -12.55 -2.90 0.27
CA TYR A 123 -13.22 -4.08 0.79
C TYR A 123 -14.69 -3.79 1.13
N VAL A 124 -14.99 -2.66 1.77
CA VAL A 124 -16.37 -2.23 2.07
C VAL A 124 -17.19 -2.05 0.79
N ARG A 125 -16.58 -1.52 -0.27
CA ARG A 125 -17.22 -1.38 -1.60
C ARG A 125 -17.64 -2.71 -2.22
N LYS A 126 -16.96 -3.82 -1.89
CA LYS A 126 -17.30 -5.17 -2.37
C LYS A 126 -18.59 -5.73 -1.75
N PHE A 127 -19.09 -5.15 -0.66
CA PHE A 127 -20.36 -5.60 -0.07
C PHE A 127 -21.58 -5.17 -0.91
N LYS A 128 -21.46 -4.14 -1.75
CA LYS A 128 -22.51 -3.74 -2.68
C LYS A 128 -22.86 -4.92 -3.58
N LYS A 129 -24.13 -5.34 -3.55
CA LYS A 129 -24.69 -6.33 -4.45
C LYS A 129 -25.58 -5.69 -5.51
#